data_AF-A0AA90SUA5-F1
#
_entry.id   AF-A0AA90SUA5-F1
#
_cell.length_a   1.000
_cell.length_b   1.000
_cell.length_c   1.000
_cell.angle_alpha   90.00
_cell.angle_beta   90.00
_cell.angle_gamma   90.00
#
_symmetry.space_group_name_H-M   'P 1'
#
loop_
_entity.id
_entity.type
_entity.pdbx_description
1 polymer ?
#
loop_
_entity_poly.entity_id
_entity_poly.type
_entity_poly.pdbx_seq_one_letter_code
_entity_poly.pdbx_strand_id
1 'polypeptide(L)'
;MKYIILLFFISIFTLANAKNICPISTDIPEYIRSAESFYNKENAESAIEFLSTIVKHNISSGGWVEVPNALKTIDGFIQKKQCLNSNGYPDSQDCFSFCKFLELSYPHD
;
A
#
# COMPACT_ATOMS: atom_id res chain seq x y z
N MET A 1 8.35 43.22 -12.95
CA MET A 1 8.68 41.82 -13.32
C MET A 1 9.89 41.28 -12.54
N LYS A 2 10.02 41.56 -11.23
CA LYS A 2 11.16 41.11 -10.40
C LYS A 2 10.82 39.97 -9.43
N TYR A 3 9.52 39.68 -9.23
CA TYR A 3 9.05 38.70 -8.26
C TYR A 3 8.57 37.38 -8.87
N ILE A 4 8.46 37.29 -10.21
CA ILE A 4 7.99 36.07 -10.90
C ILE A 4 9.05 34.96 -10.83
N ILE A 5 10.34 35.32 -10.81
CA ILE A 5 11.45 34.34 -10.71
C ILE A 5 11.53 33.74 -9.30
N LEU A 6 11.10 34.46 -8.25
CA LEU A 6 11.13 33.97 -6.88
C LEU A 6 10.07 32.89 -6.62
N LEU A 7 8.93 32.96 -7.31
CA LEU A 7 7.87 31.94 -7.21
C LEU A 7 8.24 30.62 -7.90
N PHE A 8 9.15 30.65 -8.88
CA PHE A 8 9.60 29.46 -9.60
C PHE A 8 10.65 28.64 -8.82
N PHE A 9 11.35 29.26 -7.86
CA PHE A 9 12.32 28.54 -7.00
C PHE A 9 11.67 27.80 -5.83
N ILE A 10 10.44 28.17 -5.46
CA ILE A 10 9.72 27.53 -4.34
C ILE A 10 8.97 26.27 -4.81
N SER A 11 8.66 26.16 -6.10
CA SER A 11 7.91 25.01 -6.65
C SER A 11 8.77 23.77 -6.93
N ILE A 12 10.10 23.85 -6.84
CA ILE A 12 11.00 22.73 -7.20
C ILE A 12 11.26 21.78 -6.00
N PHE A 13 10.86 22.16 -4.77
CA PHE A 13 11.17 21.40 -3.56
C PHE A 13 10.08 20.39 -3.13
N THR A 14 9.01 20.20 -3.90
CA THR A 14 7.90 19.31 -3.49
C THR A 14 7.85 17.96 -4.21
N LEU A 15 8.89 17.56 -4.93
CA LEU A 15 9.12 16.15 -5.30
C LEU A 15 9.78 15.43 -4.12
N ALA A 16 9.11 15.44 -2.97
CA ALA A 16 9.38 14.45 -1.95
C ALA A 16 8.94 13.10 -2.52
N ASN A 17 9.90 12.35 -3.09
CA ASN A 17 9.72 10.91 -3.24
C ASN A 17 9.41 10.40 -1.84
N ALA A 18 8.14 10.09 -1.56
CA ALA A 18 7.73 9.51 -0.30
C ALA A 18 8.56 8.23 -0.15
N LYS A 19 9.55 8.29 0.75
CA LYS A 19 10.40 7.13 1.05
C LYS A 19 9.45 6.05 1.54
N ASN A 20 9.55 4.85 0.95
CA ASN A 20 8.83 3.68 1.46
C ASN A 20 9.05 3.59 2.98
N ILE A 21 7.97 3.32 3.70
CA ILE A 21 7.98 3.10 5.15
C ILE A 21 8.93 1.93 5.45
N CYS A 22 8.81 0.86 4.67
CA CYS A 22 9.53 -0.37 4.91
C CYS A 22 10.89 -0.40 4.22
N PRO A 23 11.96 -0.84 4.91
CA PRO A 23 13.22 -1.10 4.27
C PRO A 23 13.05 -2.20 3.22
N ILE A 24 13.83 -2.12 2.14
CA ILE A 24 13.82 -3.15 1.10
C ILE A 24 14.53 -4.38 1.67
N SER A 25 13.78 -5.48 1.84
CA SER A 25 14.37 -6.77 2.23
C SER A 25 15.20 -7.33 1.07
N THR A 26 16.50 -7.54 1.30
CA THR A 26 17.41 -8.17 0.33
C THR A 26 17.23 -9.67 0.22
N ASP A 27 16.57 -10.27 1.22
CA ASP A 27 16.39 -11.72 1.31
C ASP A 27 15.25 -12.23 0.41
N ILE A 28 14.37 -11.32 -0.02
CA ILE A 28 13.26 -11.61 -0.93
C ILE A 28 13.67 -11.20 -2.35
N PRO A 29 13.59 -12.07 -3.37
CA PRO A 29 13.83 -11.68 -4.76
C PRO A 29 12.89 -10.56 -5.23
N GLU A 30 13.40 -9.58 -5.97
CA GLU A 30 12.63 -8.39 -6.40
C GLU A 30 11.32 -8.73 -7.12
N TYR A 31 11.33 -9.76 -7.97
CA TYR A 31 10.17 -10.16 -8.77
C TYR A 31 9.00 -10.74 -7.95
N ILE A 32 9.22 -11.11 -6.68
CA ILE A 32 8.16 -11.57 -5.77
C ILE A 32 7.85 -10.57 -4.66
N ARG A 33 8.49 -9.39 -4.64
CA ARG A 33 8.22 -8.37 -3.63
C ARG A 33 6.91 -7.65 -3.98
N SER A 34 5.98 -7.61 -3.04
CA SER A 34 4.86 -6.67 -3.13
C SER A 34 5.35 -5.23 -2.98
N ALA A 35 4.90 -4.36 -3.88
CA ALA A 35 5.21 -2.94 -3.80
C ALA A 35 4.37 -2.27 -2.70
N GLU A 36 5.00 -1.46 -1.83
CA GLU A 36 4.27 -0.72 -0.79
C GLU A 36 3.19 0.21 -1.37
N SER A 37 3.40 0.70 -2.60
CA SER A 37 2.45 1.51 -3.35
C SER A 37 1.16 0.77 -3.70
N PHE A 38 1.16 -0.57 -3.71
CA PHE A 38 -0.03 -1.39 -3.94
C PHE A 38 -1.05 -1.25 -2.81
N TYR A 39 -0.59 -1.08 -1.58
CA TYR A 39 -1.44 -0.90 -0.40
C TYR A 39 -1.84 0.58 -0.26
N ASN A 40 -2.71 1.01 -1.18
CA ASN A 40 -3.23 2.38 -1.24
C ASN A 40 -4.76 2.37 -1.10
N LYS A 41 -5.33 3.57 -0.95
CA LYS A 41 -6.78 3.73 -0.72
C LYS A 41 -7.62 3.22 -1.89
N GLU A 42 -7.22 3.54 -3.11
CA GLU A 42 -7.94 3.17 -4.34
C GLU A 42 -8.06 1.65 -4.46
N ASN A 43 -6.94 0.94 -4.32
CA ASN A 43 -6.93 -0.53 -4.38
C ASN A 43 -7.75 -1.16 -3.24
N ALA A 44 -7.72 -0.59 -2.03
CA ALA A 44 -8.54 -1.07 -0.92
C ALA A 44 -10.04 -0.86 -1.17
N GLU A 45 -10.43 0.28 -1.75
CA GLU A 45 -11.83 0.56 -2.13
C GLU A 45 -12.30 -0.40 -3.24
N SER A 46 -11.47 -0.65 -4.26
CA SER A 46 -11.76 -1.64 -5.30
C SER A 46 -11.91 -3.05 -4.74
N ALA A 47 -11.07 -3.45 -3.77
CA ALA A 47 -11.18 -4.74 -3.10
C ALA A 47 -12.49 -4.87 -2.31
N ILE A 48 -12.92 -3.81 -1.61
CA ILE A 48 -14.21 -3.79 -0.90
C ILE A 48 -15.39 -3.91 -1.87
N GLU A 49 -15.35 -3.20 -3.00
CA GLU A 49 -16.38 -3.27 -4.04
C GLU A 49 -16.47 -4.68 -4.65
N PHE A 50 -15.32 -5.29 -4.94
CA PHE A 50 -15.23 -6.67 -5.39
C PHE A 50 -15.90 -7.63 -4.40
N LEU A 51 -15.53 -7.58 -3.11
CA LEU A 51 -16.12 -8.45 -2.09
C LEU A 51 -17.64 -8.24 -1.95
N SER A 52 -18.09 -6.97 -1.99
CA SER A 52 -19.51 -6.62 -1.98
C SER A 52 -20.25 -7.25 -3.17
N THR A 53 -19.62 -7.26 -4.35
CA THR A 53 -20.20 -7.83 -5.56
C THR A 53 -20.29 -9.36 -5.47
N ILE A 54 -19.24 -10.03 -4.97
CA ILE A 54 -19.22 -11.48 -4.74
C ILE A 54 -20.39 -11.90 -3.85
N VAL A 55 -20.57 -11.22 -2.70
CA VAL A 55 -21.63 -11.53 -1.74
C VAL A 55 -23.02 -11.25 -2.30
N LYS A 56 -23.21 -10.11 -2.99
CA LYS A 56 -24.53 -9.70 -3.51
C LYS A 56 -25.02 -10.54 -4.67
N HIS A 57 -24.11 -10.97 -5.56
CA HIS A 57 -24.49 -11.60 -6.82
C HIS A 57 -24.21 -13.11 -6.86
N ASN A 58 -23.78 -13.71 -5.75
CA ASN A 58 -23.45 -15.13 -5.62
C ASN A 58 -22.61 -15.62 -6.83
N ILE A 59 -21.51 -14.92 -7.07
CA ILE A 59 -20.64 -15.13 -8.24
C ILE A 59 -20.11 -16.58 -8.24
N SER A 60 -19.87 -17.12 -9.44
CA SER A 60 -19.33 -18.47 -9.65
C SER A 60 -18.05 -18.73 -8.84
N SER A 61 -17.74 -20.01 -8.61
CA SER A 61 -16.58 -20.46 -7.82
C SER A 61 -15.25 -19.80 -8.21
N GLY A 62 -15.08 -19.42 -9.48
CA GLY A 62 -13.88 -18.70 -9.95
C GLY A 62 -13.70 -17.31 -9.32
N GLY A 63 -14.78 -16.60 -9.01
CA GLY A 63 -14.71 -15.31 -8.32
C GLY A 63 -14.26 -15.45 -6.86
N TRP A 64 -14.52 -16.58 -6.22
CA TRP A 64 -14.11 -16.81 -4.83
C TRP A 64 -12.61 -17.02 -4.66
N VAL A 65 -11.90 -17.37 -5.74
CA VAL A 65 -10.43 -17.54 -5.74
C VAL A 65 -9.71 -16.23 -5.45
N GLU A 66 -10.27 -15.09 -5.84
CA GLU A 66 -9.66 -13.77 -5.65
C GLU A 66 -10.02 -13.11 -4.30
N VAL A 67 -10.90 -13.73 -3.51
CA VAL A 67 -11.30 -13.20 -2.19
C VAL A 67 -10.12 -13.06 -1.22
N PRO A 68 -9.20 -14.02 -1.09
CA PRO A 68 -8.00 -13.86 -0.26
C PRO A 68 -7.15 -12.64 -0.67
N ASN A 69 -6.94 -12.43 -1.97
CA ASN A 69 -6.17 -11.29 -2.48
C ASN A 69 -6.85 -9.94 -2.18
N ALA A 70 -8.17 -9.87 -2.31
CA ALA A 70 -8.94 -8.69 -1.92
C ALA A 70 -8.83 -8.39 -0.42
N LEU A 71 -8.98 -9.41 0.44
CA LEU A 71 -8.83 -9.25 1.90
C LEU A 71 -7.42 -8.80 2.29
N LYS A 72 -6.39 -9.40 1.66
CA LYS A 72 -4.99 -9.03 1.87
C LYS A 72 -4.69 -7.59 1.46
N THR A 73 -5.29 -7.13 0.36
CA THR A 73 -5.17 -5.73 -0.08
C THR A 73 -5.75 -4.77 0.96
N ILE A 74 -6.91 -5.11 1.54
CA ILE A 74 -7.57 -4.32 2.58
C ILE A 74 -6.73 -4.31 3.87
N ASP A 75 -6.26 -5.48 4.33
CA ASP A 75 -5.46 -5.61 5.55
C ASP A 75 -4.14 -4.83 5.45
N GLY A 76 -3.41 -5.00 4.35
CA GLY A 76 -2.17 -4.26 4.12
C GLY A 76 -2.38 -2.74 4.07
N PHE A 77 -3.50 -2.27 3.52
CA PHE A 77 -3.85 -0.84 3.57
C PHE A 77 -4.13 -0.36 5.00
N ILE A 78 -4.86 -1.14 5.81
CA ILE A 78 -5.15 -0.83 7.21
C ILE A 78 -3.86 -0.73 8.02
N GLN A 79 -2.97 -1.72 7.90
CA GLN A 79 -1.69 -1.74 8.61
C GLN A 79 -0.78 -0.57 8.18
N LYS A 80 -0.74 -0.25 6.88
CA LYS A 80 -0.02 0.94 6.38
C LYS A 80 -0.55 2.21 7.01
N LYS A 81 -1.88 2.35 7.12
CA LYS A 81 -2.52 3.50 7.76
C LYS A 81 -2.20 3.60 9.25
N GLN A 82 -2.21 2.47 9.97
CA GLN A 82 -1.82 2.43 11.38
C GLN A 82 -0.38 2.89 11.57
N CYS A 83 0.56 2.37 10.78
CA CYS A 83 1.95 2.81 10.80
C CYS A 83 2.12 4.32 10.54
N LEU A 84 1.46 4.86 9.51
CA LEU A 84 1.52 6.29 9.21
C LEU A 84 0.93 7.16 10.33
N ASN A 85 -0.10 6.68 11.03
CA ASN A 85 -0.70 7.38 12.16
C ASN A 85 0.19 7.32 13.42
N SER A 86 1.05 6.31 13.55
CA SER A 86 2.02 6.14 14.64
C SER A 86 3.35 6.88 14.38
N ASN A 87 3.27 8.01 13.66
CA ASN A 87 4.39 8.87 13.24
C ASN A 87 5.32 8.28 12.16
N GLY A 88 5.00 7.13 11.55
CA GLY A 88 5.72 6.61 10.38
C GLY A 88 7.18 6.20 10.62
N TYR A 89 7.59 6.04 11.88
CA TYR A 89 8.91 5.52 12.21
C TYR A 89 8.91 3.98 12.08
N PRO A 90 9.88 3.41 11.35
CA PRO A 90 9.95 1.95 11.13
C PRO A 90 10.08 1.14 12.43
N ASP A 91 10.55 1.79 13.51
CA ASP A 91 10.74 1.16 14.84
C ASP A 91 9.46 1.16 15.70
N SER A 92 8.38 1.79 15.23
CA SER A 92 7.07 1.64 15.91
C SER A 92 6.52 0.24 15.67
N GLN A 93 5.82 -0.33 16.66
CA GLN A 93 5.23 -1.66 16.57
C GLN A 93 4.29 -1.80 15.35
N ASP A 94 3.56 -0.74 15.01
CA ASP A 94 2.64 -0.73 13.87
C ASP A 94 3.39 -0.76 12.53
N CYS A 95 4.50 -0.02 12.41
CA CYS A 95 5.32 -0.07 11.20
C CYS A 95 6.08 -1.39 11.07
N PHE A 96 6.60 -1.95 12.18
CA PHE A 96 7.19 -3.29 12.17
C PHE A 96 6.19 -4.35 11.68
N SER A 97 4.95 -4.29 12.17
CA SER A 97 3.88 -5.21 11.77
C SER A 97 3.55 -5.08 10.28
N PHE A 98 3.39 -3.85 9.78
CA PHE A 98 3.17 -3.59 8.37
C PHE A 98 4.32 -4.10 7.49
N CYS A 99 5.57 -3.88 7.89
CA CYS A 99 6.72 -4.34 7.11
C CYS A 99 6.85 -5.86 7.12
N LYS A 100 6.53 -6.53 8.23
CA LYS A 100 6.45 -7.99 8.27
C LYS A 100 5.33 -8.53 7.39
N PHE A 101 4.17 -7.88 7.40
CA PHE A 101 3.08 -8.20 6.48
C PHE A 101 3.52 -8.07 5.01
N LEU A 102 4.25 -7.00 4.66
CA LEU A 102 4.75 -6.76 3.30
C LEU A 102 5.76 -7.82 2.87
N GLU A 103 6.67 -8.22 3.76
CA GLU A 103 7.65 -9.30 3.50
C GLU A 103 6.98 -10.65 3.24
N LEU A 104 5.88 -10.94 3.93
CA LEU A 104 5.14 -12.19 3.78
C LEU A 104 4.09 -12.14 2.66
N SER A 105 3.88 -10.97 2.07
CA SER A 105 2.90 -10.78 1.01
C SER A 105 3.51 -11.14 -0.34
N TYR A 106 3.10 -12.28 -0.90
CA TYR A 106 3.41 -12.60 -2.30
C TYR A 106 2.32 -12.06 -3.25
N PRO A 107 2.67 -11.63 -4.49
CA PRO A 107 1.71 -11.16 -5.49
C PRO A 107 0.68 -12.20 -5.96
N HIS A 108 0.91 -13.49 -5.67
CA HIS A 108 0.13 -14.62 -6.18
C HIS A 108 -0.04 -15.72 -5.11
N ASP A 109 -0.70 -15.38 -3.99
CA ASP A 109 -1.21 -16.40 -3.07
C ASP A 109 -2.61 -16.87 -3.50
#